data_AF-X1J6Q4-F1
#
_entry.id   AF-X1J6Q4-F1
#
_cell.length_a   1.000
_cell.length_b   1.000
_cell.length_c   1.000
_cell.angle_alpha   90.00
_cell.angle_beta   90.00
_cell.angle_gamma   90.00
#
_symmetry.space_group_name_H-M   'P 1'
#
loop_
_entity.id
_entity.type
_entity.pdbx_description
1 polymer ?
#
loop_
_entity_poly.entity_id
_entity_poly.type
_entity_poly.pdbx_seq_one_letter_code
_entity_poly.pdbx_strand_id
1 'polypeptide(L)'
;THDLDDGLRSGMIAPGMLEGITLWEILVESVGCRGGEIDNLTRHCLVRQLIGLEVSDLLDTTYQHLLDKKIKSVNELQRLPYNVVGFSEDMHRRNRQLKDFLYTQLYRHYRVVRMAVKSERIISELFQAYRSEPTMLPGHVQEFIEQYGLERTICDYIAGMTDRFAIKEHKKLFDASEMT
;
A
#
# COMPACT_ATOMS: atom_id res chain seq x y z
N THR A 1 -2.05 8.89 -0.67
CA THR A 1 -1.35 9.91 -1.50
C THR A 1 -0.56 9.30 -2.62
N HIS A 2 0.35 8.34 -2.36
CA HIS A 2 1.14 7.68 -3.40
C HIS A 2 0.29 6.96 -4.46
N ASP A 3 -0.80 6.29 -4.05
CA ASP A 3 -1.66 5.55 -4.97
C ASP A 3 -2.35 6.45 -6.02
N LEU A 4 -2.72 7.68 -5.63
CA LEU A 4 -3.28 8.65 -6.57
C LEU A 4 -2.23 9.04 -7.62
N ASP A 5 -0.98 9.24 -7.19
CA ASP A 5 0.14 9.56 -8.08
C ASP A 5 0.40 8.43 -9.07
N ASP A 6 0.43 7.18 -8.58
CA ASP A 6 0.58 5.98 -9.41
C ASP A 6 -0.58 5.79 -10.37
N GLY A 7 -1.82 6.01 -9.91
CA GLY A 7 -3.01 5.91 -10.74
C GLY A 7 -2.98 6.89 -11.91
N LEU A 8 -2.63 8.15 -11.65
CA LEU A 8 -2.48 9.19 -12.68
C LEU A 8 -1.29 8.88 -13.61
N ARG A 9 -0.13 8.54 -13.06
CA ARG A 9 1.10 8.26 -13.84
C ARG A 9 0.96 7.04 -14.76
N SER A 10 0.26 6.00 -14.29
CA SER A 10 0.06 4.77 -15.05
C SER A 10 -1.04 4.88 -16.12
N GLY A 11 -1.78 5.98 -16.14
CA GLY A 11 -2.96 6.18 -16.97
C GLY A 11 -4.16 5.32 -16.57
N MET A 12 -4.13 4.66 -15.40
CA MET A 12 -5.29 3.91 -14.88
C MET A 12 -6.38 4.84 -14.36
N ILE A 13 -6.01 6.06 -13.99
CA ILE A 13 -6.93 7.11 -13.54
C ILE A 13 -6.73 8.32 -14.44
N ALA A 14 -7.78 8.73 -15.13
CA ALA A 14 -7.79 10.00 -15.84
C ALA A 14 -8.21 11.13 -14.89
N PRO A 15 -7.67 12.36 -15.03
CA PRO A 15 -8.03 13.51 -14.19
C PRO A 15 -9.54 13.76 -14.08
N GLY A 16 -10.28 13.63 -15.19
CA GLY A 16 -11.73 13.81 -15.22
C GLY A 16 -12.51 12.78 -14.40
N MET A 17 -11.93 11.61 -14.08
CA MET A 17 -12.57 10.62 -13.21
C MET A 17 -12.62 11.07 -11.75
N LEU A 18 -11.77 12.03 -11.36
CA LEU A 18 -11.67 12.54 -9.99
C LEU A 18 -12.62 13.73 -9.74
N GLU A 19 -13.31 14.22 -10.79
CA GLU A 19 -14.28 15.31 -10.68
C GLU A 19 -15.38 14.97 -9.66
N GLY A 20 -15.67 15.94 -8.79
CA GLY A 20 -16.63 15.78 -7.70
C GLY A 20 -16.07 15.15 -6.42
N ILE A 21 -14.80 14.71 -6.41
CA ILE A 21 -14.11 14.36 -5.16
C ILE A 21 -13.66 15.64 -4.48
N THR A 22 -14.13 15.89 -3.24
CA THR A 22 -13.90 17.18 -2.57
C THR A 22 -12.42 17.52 -2.42
N LEU A 23 -11.57 16.56 -2.06
CA LEU A 23 -10.12 16.79 -1.99
C LEU A 23 -9.53 17.14 -3.36
N TRP A 24 -10.01 16.51 -4.42
CA TRP A 24 -9.53 16.78 -5.77
C TRP A 24 -9.85 18.20 -6.20
N GLU A 25 -11.09 18.65 -6.01
CA GLU A 25 -11.52 20.00 -6.35
C GLU A 25 -10.69 21.07 -5.65
N ILE A 26 -10.40 20.88 -4.36
CA ILE A 26 -9.55 21.79 -3.57
C ILE A 26 -8.14 21.86 -4.14
N LEU A 27 -7.57 20.72 -4.52
CA LEU A 27 -6.21 20.66 -5.07
C LEU A 27 -6.14 21.38 -6.41
N VAL A 28 -7.06 21.06 -7.31
CA VAL A 28 -7.15 21.65 -8.65
C VAL A 28 -7.33 23.16 -8.56
N GLU A 29 -8.16 23.64 -7.64
CA GLU A 29 -8.32 25.06 -7.36
C GLU A 29 -7.05 25.71 -6.80
N SER A 30 -6.38 25.06 -5.84
CA SER A 30 -5.15 25.59 -5.23
C SER A 30 -3.98 25.71 -6.21
N VAL A 31 -3.91 24.81 -7.19
CA VAL A 31 -2.86 24.79 -8.24
C VAL A 31 -3.27 25.62 -9.46
N GLY A 32 -4.55 25.99 -9.57
CA GLY A 32 -5.08 26.78 -10.69
C GLY A 32 -5.20 26.00 -12.00
N CYS A 33 -5.26 24.67 -11.95
CA CYS A 33 -5.26 23.80 -13.13
C CYS A 33 -6.67 23.33 -13.52
N ARG A 34 -7.56 24.25 -13.94
CA ARG A 34 -8.91 23.86 -14.39
C ARG A 34 -8.94 23.42 -15.85
N GLY A 35 -9.23 22.13 -16.07
CA GLY A 35 -9.48 21.54 -17.39
C GLY A 35 -8.21 21.27 -18.21
N GLY A 36 -8.10 20.07 -18.79
CA GLY A 36 -6.99 19.66 -19.65
C GLY A 36 -6.20 18.46 -19.13
N GLU A 37 -5.22 18.01 -19.93
CA GLU A 37 -4.29 16.97 -19.51
C GLU A 37 -3.37 17.48 -18.40
N ILE A 38 -3.23 16.68 -17.34
CA ILE A 38 -2.30 16.98 -16.24
C ILE A 38 -0.91 16.52 -16.66
N ASP A 39 -0.03 17.47 -16.93
CA ASP A 39 1.37 17.19 -17.20
C ASP A 39 2.12 16.72 -15.94
N ASN A 40 3.36 16.26 -16.11
CA ASN A 40 4.14 15.73 -15.00
C ASN A 40 4.38 16.78 -13.90
N LEU A 41 4.60 18.04 -14.26
CA LEU A 41 4.86 19.10 -13.29
C LEU A 41 3.60 19.37 -12.45
N THR A 42 2.44 19.49 -13.10
CA THR A 42 1.15 19.72 -12.45
C THR A 42 0.79 18.54 -11.54
N ARG A 43 0.99 17.29 -12.01
CA ARG A 43 0.79 16.09 -11.18
C ARG A 43 1.63 16.15 -9.90
N HIS A 44 2.92 16.46 -10.02
CA HIS A 44 3.81 16.57 -8.85
C HIS A 44 3.38 17.70 -7.91
N CYS A 45 2.94 18.85 -8.43
CA CYS A 45 2.39 19.93 -7.62
C CYS A 45 1.14 19.48 -6.85
N LEU A 46 0.18 18.85 -7.53
CA LEU A 46 -1.06 18.35 -6.91
C LEU A 46 -0.77 17.34 -5.79
N VAL A 47 0.10 16.37 -6.04
CA VAL A 47 0.48 15.36 -5.03
C VAL A 47 1.17 16.02 -3.83
N ARG A 48 2.07 16.98 -4.07
CA ARG A 48 2.73 17.73 -3.01
C ARG A 48 1.74 18.55 -2.19
N GLN A 49 0.78 19.21 -2.83
CA GLN A 49 -0.27 19.96 -2.14
C GLN A 49 -1.16 19.04 -1.31
N LEU A 50 -1.53 17.86 -1.84
CA LEU A 50 -2.31 16.88 -1.10
C LEU A 50 -1.58 16.40 0.16
N ILE A 51 -0.29 16.07 0.05
CA ILE A 51 0.53 15.72 1.21
C ILE A 51 0.58 16.88 2.20
N GLY A 52 0.75 18.12 1.72
CA GLY A 52 0.74 19.31 2.56
C GLY A 52 -0.54 19.47 3.36
N LEU A 53 -1.70 19.35 2.70
CA LEU A 53 -3.01 19.43 3.35
C LEU A 53 -3.20 18.31 4.39
N GLU A 54 -2.87 17.06 4.04
CA GLU A 54 -2.99 15.92 4.95
C GLU A 54 -2.06 16.09 6.18
N VAL A 55 -0.80 16.46 5.97
CA VAL A 55 0.17 16.61 7.05
C VAL A 55 -0.18 17.79 7.97
N SER A 56 -0.56 18.94 7.42
CA SER A 56 -0.98 20.10 8.22
C SER A 56 -2.19 19.76 9.09
N ASP A 57 -3.23 19.17 8.51
CA ASP A 57 -4.43 18.76 9.26
C ASP A 57 -4.12 17.74 10.36
N LEU A 58 -3.27 16.75 10.07
CA LEU A 58 -2.82 15.75 11.03
C LEU A 58 -2.11 16.39 12.21
N LEU A 59 -1.18 17.32 11.95
CA LEU A 59 -0.40 17.99 12.98
C LEU A 59 -1.29 18.86 13.86
N ASP A 60 -2.13 19.70 13.24
CA ASP A 60 -3.01 20.61 13.96
C ASP A 60 -4.01 19.84 14.82
N THR A 61 -4.65 18.82 14.25
CA THR A 61 -5.63 17.98 14.95
C THR A 61 -4.99 17.21 16.10
N THR A 62 -3.84 16.57 15.85
CA THR A 62 -3.11 15.84 16.90
C THR A 62 -2.69 16.78 18.02
N TYR A 63 -2.20 17.97 17.68
CA TYR A 63 -1.80 18.98 18.66
C TYR A 63 -2.99 19.43 19.53
N GLN A 64 -4.15 19.72 18.94
CA GLN A 64 -5.36 20.06 19.70
C GLN A 64 -5.80 18.91 20.62
N HIS A 65 -5.82 17.68 20.14
CA HIS A 65 -6.18 16.53 20.98
C HIS A 65 -5.24 16.33 22.17
N LEU A 66 -3.94 16.55 21.99
CA LEU A 66 -2.95 16.49 23.06
C LEU A 66 -3.21 17.58 24.12
N LEU A 67 -3.52 18.81 23.69
CA LEU A 67 -3.84 19.94 24.57
C LEU A 67 -5.13 19.71 25.36
N ASP A 68 -6.21 19.32 24.68
CA ASP A 68 -7.53 19.11 25.28
C ASP A 68 -7.49 18.04 26.37
N LYS A 69 -6.70 16.98 26.16
CA LYS A 69 -6.55 15.87 27.09
C LYS A 69 -5.49 16.12 28.15
N LYS A 70 -4.76 17.24 28.08
CA LYS A 70 -3.71 17.66 29.02
C LYS A 70 -2.71 16.53 29.29
N ILE A 71 -2.33 15.81 28.24
CA ILE A 71 -1.44 14.65 28.36
C ILE A 71 -0.04 15.14 28.71
N LYS A 72 0.52 14.62 29.81
CA LYS A 72 1.82 15.06 30.35
C LYS A 72 2.91 14.00 30.23
N SER A 73 2.56 12.77 29.85
CA SER A 73 3.53 11.70 29.66
C SER A 73 3.12 10.72 28.56
N VAL A 74 4.12 10.00 28.02
CA VAL A 74 3.92 8.93 27.04
C VAL A 74 3.03 7.81 27.61
N ASN A 75 3.13 7.52 28.91
CA ASN A 75 2.32 6.48 29.55
C ASN A 75 0.83 6.86 29.59
N GLU A 76 0.52 8.13 29.88
CA GLU A 76 -0.85 8.64 29.82
C GLU A 76 -1.42 8.56 28.40
N LEU A 77 -0.62 8.92 27.38
CA LEU A 77 -1.00 8.81 25.97
C LEU A 77 -1.36 7.36 25.60
N GLN A 78 -0.51 6.39 25.99
CA GLN A 78 -0.67 4.97 25.67
C GLN A 78 -1.86 4.31 26.39
N ARG A 79 -2.32 4.89 27.51
CA ARG A 79 -3.47 4.39 28.27
C ARG A 79 -4.81 4.87 27.73
N LEU A 80 -4.82 5.77 26.74
CA LEU A 80 -6.07 6.23 26.15
C LEU A 80 -6.76 5.10 25.38
N PRO A 81 -8.09 5.04 25.39
CA PRO A 81 -8.83 3.99 24.69
C PRO A 81 -8.90 4.21 23.17
N TYR A 82 -8.24 5.24 22.66
CA TYR A 82 -8.25 5.61 21.24
C TYR A 82 -6.90 6.20 20.82
N ASN A 83 -6.62 6.16 19.52
CA ASN A 83 -5.45 6.80 18.93
C ASN A 83 -5.63 8.32 18.90
N VAL A 84 -4.69 9.05 19.50
CA VAL A 84 -4.71 10.53 19.51
C VAL A 84 -4.26 11.12 18.17
N VAL A 85 -3.34 10.43 17.50
CA VAL A 85 -2.86 10.80 16.17
C VAL A 85 -3.94 10.45 15.14
N GLY A 86 -4.45 11.47 14.47
CA GLY A 86 -5.52 11.32 13.49
C GLY A 86 -5.80 12.62 12.76
N PHE A 87 -6.50 12.51 11.63
CA PHE A 87 -6.99 13.67 10.92
C PHE A 87 -8.19 14.27 11.65
N SER A 88 -8.55 15.50 11.29
CA SER A 88 -9.84 16.05 11.67
C SER A 88 -10.97 15.20 11.08
N GLU A 89 -12.17 15.29 11.65
CA GLU A 89 -13.34 14.58 11.10
C GLU A 89 -13.60 14.97 9.64
N ASP A 90 -13.41 16.24 9.30
CA ASP A 90 -13.59 16.76 7.95
C ASP A 90 -12.56 16.19 6.97
N MET A 91 -11.28 16.20 7.33
CA MET A 91 -10.23 15.62 6.50
C MET A 91 -10.40 14.10 6.39
N HIS A 92 -10.78 13.41 7.47
CA HIS A 92 -11.12 11.98 7.43
C HIS A 92 -12.24 11.69 6.42
N ARG A 93 -13.31 12.49 6.42
CA ARG A 93 -14.43 12.34 5.48
C ARG A 93 -13.98 12.52 4.03
N ARG A 94 -13.19 13.55 3.74
CA ARG A 94 -12.72 13.81 2.36
C ARG A 94 -11.69 12.77 1.90
N ASN A 95 -10.78 12.35 2.79
CA ASN A 95 -9.81 11.28 2.52
C ASN A 95 -10.51 9.95 2.25
N ARG A 96 -11.58 9.64 3.00
CA ARG A 96 -12.41 8.44 2.76
C ARG A 96 -13.03 8.46 1.37
N GLN A 97 -13.60 9.58 0.93
CA GLN A 97 -14.15 9.71 -0.43
C GLN A 97 -13.09 9.39 -1.50
N LEU A 98 -11.88 9.93 -1.36
CA LEU A 98 -10.77 9.63 -2.27
C LEU A 98 -10.36 8.15 -2.20
N LYS A 99 -10.30 7.55 -1.01
CA LYS A 99 -9.97 6.13 -0.84
C LYS A 99 -11.02 5.20 -1.46
N ASP A 100 -12.30 5.51 -1.31
CA ASP A 100 -13.39 4.72 -1.89
C ASP A 100 -13.34 4.75 -3.43
N PHE A 101 -13.00 5.92 -4.00
CA PHE A 101 -12.72 6.07 -5.42
C PHE A 101 -11.52 5.22 -5.86
N LEU A 102 -10.36 5.37 -5.20
CA LEU A 102 -9.15 4.61 -5.52
C LEU A 102 -9.39 3.10 -5.40
N TYR A 103 -10.16 2.67 -4.41
CA TYR A 103 -10.50 1.27 -4.24
C TYR A 103 -11.30 0.71 -5.42
N THR A 104 -12.25 1.51 -5.91
CA THR A 104 -13.11 1.11 -7.03
C THR A 104 -12.37 1.18 -8.38
N GLN A 105 -11.58 2.22 -8.61
CA GLN A 105 -11.00 2.50 -9.94
C GLN A 105 -9.57 1.99 -10.10
N LEU A 106 -8.78 1.96 -9.03
CA LEU A 106 -7.37 1.54 -9.07
C LEU A 106 -7.20 0.09 -8.60
N TYR A 107 -7.58 -0.23 -7.37
CA TYR A 107 -7.31 -1.56 -6.80
C TYR A 107 -8.13 -2.67 -7.48
N ARG A 108 -9.33 -2.36 -7.97
CA ARG A 108 -10.16 -3.28 -8.77
C ARG A 108 -9.90 -3.20 -10.28
N HIS A 109 -8.94 -2.39 -10.71
CA HIS A 109 -8.58 -2.31 -12.13
C HIS A 109 -8.08 -3.67 -12.63
N TYR A 110 -8.53 -4.11 -13.82
CA TYR A 110 -8.26 -5.46 -14.32
C TYR A 110 -6.76 -5.80 -14.40
N ARG A 111 -5.89 -4.80 -14.66
CA ARG A 111 -4.42 -4.98 -14.67
C ARG A 111 -3.88 -5.30 -13.28
N VAL A 112 -4.37 -4.62 -12.25
CA VAL A 112 -3.97 -4.82 -10.85
C VAL A 112 -4.48 -6.17 -10.35
N VAL A 113 -5.76 -6.47 -10.61
CA VAL A 113 -6.36 -7.77 -10.24
C VAL A 113 -5.63 -8.93 -10.92
N ARG A 114 -5.29 -8.81 -12.22
CA ARG A 114 -4.51 -9.84 -12.93
C ARG A 114 -3.14 -10.08 -12.29
N MET A 115 -2.46 -9.02 -11.83
CA MET A 115 -1.19 -9.17 -11.13
C MET A 115 -1.38 -9.82 -9.76
N ALA A 116 -2.38 -9.40 -8.99
CA ALA A 116 -2.68 -10.00 -7.68
C ALA A 116 -2.95 -11.51 -7.77
N VAL A 117 -3.79 -11.94 -8.71
CA VAL A 117 -4.11 -13.37 -8.94
C VAL A 117 -2.86 -14.16 -9.34
N LYS A 118 -1.98 -13.58 -10.17
CA LYS A 118 -0.72 -14.23 -10.55
C LYS A 118 0.23 -14.37 -9.35
N SER A 119 0.37 -13.32 -8.54
CA SER A 119 1.21 -13.33 -7.36
C SER A 119 0.68 -14.33 -6.32
N GLU A 120 -0.63 -14.36 -6.07
CA GLU A 120 -1.26 -15.34 -5.19
C GLU A 120 -0.96 -16.78 -5.62
N ARG A 121 -1.06 -17.05 -6.92
CA ARG A 121 -0.71 -18.36 -7.49
C ARG A 121 0.75 -18.73 -7.25
N ILE A 122 1.68 -17.82 -7.55
CA ILE A 122 3.11 -18.04 -7.35
C ILE A 122 3.41 -18.39 -5.89
N ILE A 123 2.92 -17.58 -4.95
CA ILE A 123 3.16 -17.78 -3.52
C ILE A 123 2.54 -19.08 -3.03
N SER A 124 1.33 -19.40 -3.49
CA SER A 124 0.64 -20.64 -3.13
C SER A 124 1.39 -21.87 -3.64
N GLU A 125 1.81 -21.87 -4.91
CA GLU A 125 2.54 -22.97 -5.52
C GLU A 125 3.92 -23.17 -4.86
N LEU A 126 4.66 -22.09 -4.58
CA LEU A 126 5.92 -22.15 -3.82
C LEU A 126 5.71 -22.76 -2.43
N PHE A 127 4.71 -22.28 -1.68
CA PHE A 127 4.42 -22.79 -0.35
C PHE A 127 4.09 -24.29 -0.39
N GLN A 128 3.24 -24.72 -1.33
CA GLN A 128 2.88 -26.13 -1.44
C GLN A 128 4.05 -27.01 -1.87
N ALA A 129 4.90 -26.55 -2.80
CA ALA A 129 6.10 -27.29 -3.20
C ALA A 129 7.01 -27.58 -2.00
N TYR A 130 7.41 -26.53 -1.26
CA TYR A 130 8.27 -26.69 -0.08
C TYR A 130 7.61 -27.48 1.04
N ARG A 131 6.29 -27.40 1.21
CA ARG A 131 5.57 -28.19 2.20
C ARG A 131 5.50 -29.67 1.82
N SER A 132 5.35 -29.97 0.53
CA SER A 132 5.27 -31.34 0.02
C SER A 132 6.62 -32.05 0.00
N GLU A 133 7.70 -31.30 -0.28
CA GLU A 133 9.07 -31.81 -0.30
C GLU A 133 10.00 -30.77 0.37
N PRO A 134 10.13 -30.81 1.71
CA PRO A 134 10.93 -29.85 2.46
C PRO A 134 12.41 -29.81 2.06
N THR A 135 12.93 -30.87 1.45
CA THR A 135 14.32 -30.91 0.98
C THR A 135 14.58 -29.99 -0.22
N MET A 136 13.53 -29.47 -0.87
CA MET A 136 13.65 -28.43 -1.91
C MET A 136 14.00 -27.04 -1.35
N LEU A 137 13.82 -26.80 -0.05
CA LEU A 137 14.27 -25.55 0.58
C LEU A 137 15.81 -25.49 0.57
N PRO A 138 16.42 -24.30 0.50
CA PRO A 138 17.87 -24.18 0.72
C PRO A 138 18.28 -24.75 2.08
N GLY A 139 19.45 -25.39 2.18
CA GLY A 139 19.90 -26.05 3.41
C GLY A 139 19.90 -25.14 4.65
N HIS A 140 20.37 -23.90 4.51
CA HIS A 140 20.36 -22.90 5.59
C HIS A 140 18.95 -22.51 6.06
N VAL A 141 17.92 -22.73 5.24
CA VAL A 141 16.52 -22.51 5.62
C VAL A 141 15.98 -23.74 6.35
N GLN A 142 16.34 -24.94 5.90
CA GLN A 142 15.92 -26.20 6.53
C GLN A 142 16.36 -26.31 8.00
N GLU A 143 17.52 -25.74 8.35
CA GLU A 143 18.03 -25.70 9.73
C GLU A 143 17.03 -25.07 10.73
N PHE A 144 16.16 -24.17 10.27
CA PHE A 144 15.16 -23.52 11.12
C PHE A 144 13.89 -24.35 11.34
N ILE A 145 13.69 -25.46 10.60
CA ILE A 145 12.49 -26.30 10.71
C ILE A 145 12.34 -26.88 12.12
N GLU A 146 13.43 -27.32 12.74
CA GLU A 146 13.39 -27.88 14.10
C GLU A 146 12.98 -26.82 15.14
N GLN A 147 13.40 -25.56 14.95
CA GLN A 147 13.14 -24.48 15.89
C GLN A 147 11.74 -23.87 15.74
N TYR A 148 11.28 -23.60 14.52
CA TYR A 148 10.05 -22.85 14.26
C TYR A 148 8.90 -23.69 13.68
N GLY A 149 9.19 -24.91 13.24
CA GLY A 149 8.26 -25.76 12.50
C GLY A 149 8.27 -25.48 11.00
N LEU A 150 7.85 -26.47 10.22
CA LEU A 150 7.92 -26.47 8.76
C LEU A 150 7.19 -25.28 8.12
N GLU A 151 5.89 -25.12 8.41
CA GLU A 151 5.06 -24.08 7.78
C GLU A 151 5.53 -22.66 8.12
N ARG A 152 6.03 -22.43 9.35
CA ARG A 152 6.56 -21.12 9.74
C ARG A 152 7.85 -20.81 8.99
N THR A 153 8.77 -21.77 8.93
CA THR A 153 10.03 -21.61 8.19
C THR A 153 9.79 -21.33 6.72
N ILE A 154 8.83 -22.01 6.08
CA ILE A 154 8.43 -21.75 4.69
C ILE A 154 7.85 -20.32 4.55
N CYS A 155 6.94 -19.92 5.43
CA CYS A 155 6.33 -18.59 5.42
C CYS A 155 7.39 -17.49 5.54
N ASP A 156 8.34 -17.64 6.46
CA ASP A 156 9.37 -16.64 6.71
C ASP A 156 10.36 -16.56 5.54
N TYR A 157 10.69 -17.70 4.93
CA TYR A 157 11.52 -17.75 3.72
C TYR A 157 10.85 -17.06 2.53
N ILE A 158 9.57 -17.38 2.27
CA ILE A 158 8.80 -16.76 1.18
C ILE A 158 8.59 -15.26 1.43
N ALA A 159 8.29 -14.85 2.66
CA ALA A 159 8.12 -13.44 3.02
C ALA A 159 9.41 -12.62 2.87
N GLY A 160 10.58 -13.27 2.98
CA GLY A 160 11.88 -12.65 2.73
C GLY A 160 12.23 -12.49 1.24
N MET A 161 11.44 -13.04 0.32
CA MET A 161 11.69 -12.94 -1.11
C MET A 161 11.28 -11.58 -1.68
N THR A 162 12.08 -11.07 -2.61
CA THR A 162 11.61 -10.00 -3.51
C THR A 162 10.73 -10.58 -4.61
N ASP A 163 9.82 -9.79 -5.19
CA ASP A 163 8.96 -10.22 -6.31
C ASP A 163 9.76 -10.88 -7.43
N ARG A 164 10.89 -10.28 -7.83
CA ARG A 164 11.76 -10.80 -8.89
C ARG A 164 12.36 -12.16 -8.51
N PHE A 165 12.72 -12.32 -7.23
CA PHE A 165 13.25 -13.60 -6.73
C PHE A 165 12.15 -14.66 -6.68
N ALA A 166 10.98 -14.35 -6.12
CA ALA A 166 9.86 -15.29 -6.05
C ALA A 166 9.41 -15.77 -7.44
N ILE A 167 9.34 -14.88 -8.43
CA ILE A 167 9.05 -15.24 -9.82
C ILE A 167 10.14 -16.16 -10.40
N LYS A 168 11.42 -15.86 -10.14
CA LYS A 168 12.53 -16.68 -10.64
C LYS A 168 12.52 -18.06 -9.98
N GLU A 169 12.31 -18.11 -8.68
CA GLU A 169 12.30 -19.36 -7.92
C GLU A 169 11.13 -20.25 -8.33
N HIS A 170 9.96 -19.65 -8.53
CA HIS A 170 8.79 -20.33 -9.08
C HIS A 170 9.06 -20.92 -10.46
N LYS A 171 9.71 -20.17 -11.35
CA LYS A 171 10.11 -20.68 -12.68
C LYS A 171 11.03 -21.89 -12.58
N LYS A 172 12.08 -21.85 -11.76
CA LYS A 172 12.98 -23.01 -11.60
C LYS A 172 12.27 -24.28 -11.14
N LEU A 173 11.28 -24.13 -10.25
CA LEU A 173 10.59 -25.28 -9.65
C LEU A 173 9.51 -25.87 -10.56
N PHE A 174 8.90 -25.06 -11.42
CA PHE A 174 7.71 -25.47 -12.20
C PHE A 174 7.89 -25.40 -13.72
N ASP A 175 8.91 -24.72 -14.23
CA ASP A 175 9.22 -24.65 -15.67
C ASP A 175 10.23 -25.73 -16.06
N ALA A 176 9.74 -26.73 -16.79
CA ALA A 176 10.55 -27.84 -17.31
C ALA A 176 11.72 -27.38 -18.21
N SER A 177 11.66 -26.17 -18.77
CA SER A 177 12.74 -25.62 -19.58
C SER A 177 13.93 -25.09 -18.76
N GLU A 178 13.78 -24.90 -17.45
CA GLU A 178 14.85 -24.50 -16.53
C GLU A 178 15.51 -25.69 -15.79
N MET A 179 15.33 -26.93 -16.27
CA MET A 179 15.91 -28.16 -15.67
C MET A 179 17.44 -28.32 -15.80
N THR A 180 18.19 -27.24 -16.10
CA THR A 180 19.65 -27.25 -16.26
C THR A 180 20.31 -26.06 -15.60
#